data_AF-A0A9P5TET4-F1
#
_entry.id   AF-A0A9P5TET4-F1
#
_cell.length_a   1.000
_cell.length_b   1.000
_cell.length_c   1.000
_cell.angle_alpha   90.00
_cell.angle_beta   90.00
_cell.angle_gamma   90.00
#
_symmetry.space_group_name_H-M   'P 1'
#
loop_
_entity.id
_entity.type
_entity.pdbx_description
1 polymer ?
#
loop_
_entity_poly.entity_id
_entity_poly.type
_entity_poly.pdbx_seq_one_letter_code
_entity_poly.pdbx_strand_id
1 'polypeptide(L)'
;MHYVENLNEKLFFFHTCAPAEILRLVTTAIPGDRLPSQFLAGLSEPDRTVCYRASMICWSVSGSKMVPREMQLKVILADWKGRDTLVAAGTGSGKTLPIALCILLDDPSANLLTITISPLKRLQVTQESDFNGRFGIQTVTVNEDTSDSIKWWNDNVYDPVLHRRGRARHIIVTVEQLFKSSAGHFSRLGNLIRNNPDLQKKII
;
A
#
# COMPACT_ATOMS: atom_id res chain seq x y z
N MET A 1 -5.93 29.65 -0.38
CA MET A 1 -5.22 28.69 -1.25
C MET A 1 -3.89 28.39 -0.57
N HIS A 2 -3.89 27.48 0.41
CA HIS A 2 -2.67 27.19 1.17
C HIS A 2 -1.82 26.16 0.42
N TYR A 3 -0.56 26.55 0.28
CA TYR A 3 0.69 25.87 -0.06
C TYR A 3 0.66 24.33 0.03
N VAL A 4 1.31 23.67 -0.93
CA VAL A 4 1.47 22.21 -0.98
C VAL A 4 2.39 21.76 0.15
N GLU A 5 1.81 21.41 1.29
CA GLU A 5 2.43 20.51 2.27
C GLU A 5 2.71 19.16 1.57
N ASN A 6 3.89 18.60 1.82
CA ASN A 6 4.36 17.40 1.11
C ASN A 6 3.42 16.20 1.38
N LEU A 7 3.51 15.14 0.58
CA LEU A 7 2.58 13.99 0.69
C LEU A 7 2.51 13.43 2.12
N ASN A 8 3.62 13.41 2.85
CA ASN A 8 3.67 12.86 4.21
C ASN A 8 2.87 13.70 5.21
N GLU A 9 2.94 15.02 5.12
CA GLU A 9 2.15 15.93 5.96
C GLU A 9 0.65 15.76 5.71
N LYS A 10 0.25 15.63 4.43
CA LYS A 10 -1.15 15.37 4.06
C LYS A 10 -1.64 14.02 4.59
N LEU A 11 -0.84 12.96 4.44
CA LEU A 11 -1.18 11.64 4.96
C LEU A 11 -1.31 11.68 6.48
N PHE A 12 -0.34 12.29 7.17
CA PHE A 12 -0.39 12.46 8.62
C PHE A 12 -1.65 13.18 9.07
N PHE A 13 -2.01 14.29 8.41
CA PHE A 13 -3.23 15.02 8.71
C PHE A 13 -4.47 14.17 8.48
N PHE A 14 -4.61 13.47 7.35
CA PHE A 14 -5.77 12.61 7.09
C PHE A 14 -5.88 11.45 8.09
N HIS A 15 -4.76 10.94 8.60
CA HIS A 15 -4.74 9.87 9.62
C HIS A 15 -5.16 10.36 11.01
N THR A 16 -4.86 11.60 11.34
CA THR A 16 -4.98 12.13 12.71
C THR A 16 -6.16 13.07 12.90
N CYS A 17 -6.69 13.66 11.82
CA CYS A 17 -7.81 14.58 11.92
C CYS A 17 -9.06 13.88 12.47
N ALA A 18 -9.88 14.66 13.18
CA ALA A 18 -11.12 14.19 13.77
C ALA A 18 -12.12 13.66 12.70
N PRO A 19 -13.01 12.73 13.04
CA PRO A 19 -14.04 12.21 12.12
C PRO A 19 -14.90 13.30 11.46
N ALA A 20 -15.28 14.33 12.21
CA ALA A 20 -16.05 15.45 11.68
C ALA A 20 -15.26 16.26 10.64
N GLU A 21 -13.95 16.40 10.84
CA GLU A 21 -13.09 17.15 9.94
C GLU A 21 -12.84 16.39 8.63
N ILE A 22 -12.59 15.08 8.68
CA ILE A 22 -12.44 14.29 7.44
C ILE A 22 -13.76 14.28 6.64
N LEU A 23 -14.91 14.19 7.32
CA LEU A 23 -16.22 14.28 6.67
C LEU A 23 -16.40 15.65 5.99
N ARG A 24 -16.06 16.74 6.67
CA ARG A 24 -16.12 18.10 6.12
C ARG A 24 -15.25 18.23 4.87
N LEU A 25 -14.03 17.70 4.91
CA LEU A 25 -13.11 17.72 3.77
C LEU A 25 -13.64 16.92 2.59
N VAL A 26 -14.12 15.70 2.83
CA VAL A 26 -14.73 14.85 1.79
C VAL A 26 -15.90 15.57 1.13
N THR A 27 -16.85 16.07 1.92
CA THR A 27 -18.06 16.70 1.41
C THR A 27 -17.81 18.02 0.70
N THR A 28 -16.72 18.72 1.03
CA THR A 28 -16.33 19.97 0.37
C THR A 28 -15.50 19.73 -0.91
N ALA A 29 -14.60 18.75 -0.89
CA ALA A 29 -13.61 18.56 -1.94
C ALA A 29 -14.01 17.54 -3.01
N ILE A 30 -14.81 16.53 -2.64
CA ILE A 30 -15.19 15.42 -3.52
C ILE A 30 -16.65 15.60 -3.94
N PRO A 31 -16.95 15.64 -5.25
CA PRO A 31 -18.32 15.62 -5.74
C PRO A 31 -19.08 14.40 -5.21
N GLY A 32 -20.23 14.63 -4.57
CA GLY A 32 -20.97 13.59 -3.86
C GLY A 32 -21.47 12.44 -4.75
N ASP A 33 -21.66 12.68 -6.04
CA ASP A 33 -22.03 11.70 -7.07
C ASP A 33 -20.89 10.71 -7.40
N ARG A 34 -19.64 11.03 -7.03
CA ARG A 34 -18.50 10.13 -7.24
C ARG A 34 -18.33 9.10 -6.13
N LEU A 35 -18.86 9.37 -4.94
CA LEU A 35 -18.74 8.47 -3.79
C LEU A 35 -19.82 7.38 -3.81
N PRO A 36 -19.54 6.17 -3.32
CA PRO A 36 -20.54 5.13 -3.15
C PRO A 36 -21.43 5.43 -1.93
N SER A 37 -22.27 6.46 -2.03
CA SER A 37 -22.99 7.07 -0.91
C SER A 37 -23.94 6.12 -0.18
N GLN A 38 -24.61 5.22 -0.90
CA GLN A 38 -25.47 4.19 -0.29
C GLN A 38 -24.68 3.24 0.61
N PHE A 39 -23.53 2.76 0.12
CA PHE A 39 -22.64 1.91 0.89
C PHE A 39 -22.12 2.64 2.13
N LEU A 40 -21.63 3.88 1.97
CA LEU A 40 -21.10 4.69 3.06
C LEU A 40 -22.15 5.00 4.13
N ALA A 41 -23.41 5.24 3.74
CA ALA A 41 -24.51 5.48 4.65
C ALA A 41 -24.84 4.27 5.54
N GLY A 42 -24.61 3.05 5.03
CA GLY A 42 -24.84 1.80 5.76
C GLY A 42 -23.73 1.39 6.74
N LEU A 43 -22.62 2.13 6.80
CA LEU A 43 -21.48 1.81 7.65
C LEU A 43 -21.63 2.38 9.07
N SER A 44 -20.97 1.72 10.02
CA SER A 44 -20.72 2.30 11.35
C SER A 44 -19.86 3.56 11.24
N GLU A 45 -19.92 4.46 12.22
CA GLU A 45 -19.13 5.70 12.20
C GLU A 45 -17.60 5.46 12.08
N PRO A 46 -16.99 4.50 12.81
CA PRO A 46 -15.57 4.19 12.64
C PRO A 46 -15.24 3.70 11.23
N ASP A 47 -16.02 2.76 10.69
CA ASP A 47 -15.80 2.22 9.33
C ASP A 47 -15.95 3.31 8.27
N ARG A 48 -16.97 4.14 8.41
CA ARG A 48 -17.22 5.26 7.51
C ARG A 48 -16.08 6.27 7.54
N THR A 49 -15.51 6.54 8.73
CA THR A 49 -14.34 7.40 8.90
C THR A 49 -13.13 6.86 8.14
N VAL A 50 -12.85 5.56 8.23
CA VAL A 50 -11.77 4.91 7.47
C VAL A 50 -12.00 5.06 5.97
N CYS A 51 -13.22 4.84 5.48
CA CYS A 51 -13.56 5.01 4.07
C CYS A 51 -13.39 6.45 3.59
N TYR A 52 -13.73 7.44 4.41
CA TYR A 52 -13.53 8.84 4.10
C TYR A 52 -12.04 9.21 4.03
N ARG A 53 -11.23 8.70 4.97
CA ARG A 53 -9.77 8.86 4.91
C ARG A 53 -9.19 8.27 3.64
N ALA A 54 -9.57 7.03 3.31
CA ALA A 54 -9.16 6.37 2.07
C ALA A 54 -9.56 7.18 0.82
N SER A 55 -10.77 7.73 0.82
CA SER A 55 -11.30 8.52 -0.30
C SER A 55 -10.54 9.84 -0.45
N MET A 56 -10.22 10.54 0.64
CA MET A 56 -9.42 11.77 0.60
C MET A 56 -7.98 11.52 0.17
N ILE A 57 -7.35 10.45 0.66
CA ILE A 57 -6.02 10.04 0.23
C ILE A 57 -6.03 9.78 -1.28
N CYS A 58 -6.97 8.96 -1.76
CA CYS A 58 -7.14 8.66 -3.19
C CYS A 58 -7.34 9.92 -4.03
N TRP A 59 -8.21 10.83 -3.57
CA TRP A 59 -8.46 12.11 -4.24
C TRP A 59 -7.20 12.96 -4.31
N SER A 60 -6.45 13.06 -3.22
CA SER A 60 -5.21 13.83 -3.12
C SER A 60 -4.12 13.28 -4.05
N VAL A 61 -3.78 11.98 -3.94
CA VAL A 61 -2.68 11.37 -4.71
C VAL A 61 -3.00 11.25 -6.20
N SER A 62 -4.29 11.19 -6.56
CA SER A 62 -4.70 11.16 -7.97
C SER A 62 -4.79 12.53 -8.64
N GLY A 63 -4.49 13.62 -7.92
CA GLY A 63 -4.68 14.98 -8.43
C GLY A 63 -6.15 15.31 -8.69
N SER A 64 -7.02 14.90 -7.76
CA SER A 64 -8.47 15.12 -7.79
C SER A 64 -9.20 14.43 -8.95
N LYS A 65 -8.74 13.24 -9.34
CA LYS A 65 -9.28 12.49 -10.50
C LYS A 65 -9.99 11.19 -10.10
N MET A 66 -9.67 10.62 -8.95
CA MET A 66 -10.15 9.30 -8.56
C MET A 66 -10.75 9.29 -7.17
N VAL A 67 -11.74 8.43 -7.00
CA VAL A 67 -12.24 8.00 -5.70
C VAL A 67 -12.40 6.48 -5.70
N PRO A 68 -12.28 5.81 -4.54
CA PRO A 68 -12.44 4.37 -4.47
C PRO A 68 -13.89 3.96 -4.71
N ARG A 69 -14.08 2.91 -5.49
CA ARG A 69 -15.38 2.23 -5.67
C ARG A 69 -15.70 1.40 -4.44
N GLU A 70 -16.97 1.05 -4.28
CA GLU A 70 -17.46 0.24 -3.16
C GLU A 70 -16.63 -1.03 -2.91
N MET A 71 -16.34 -1.82 -3.95
CA MET A 71 -15.52 -3.03 -3.80
C MET A 71 -14.14 -2.73 -3.21
N GLN A 72 -13.50 -1.62 -3.62
CA GLN A 72 -12.18 -1.24 -3.14
C GLN A 72 -12.24 -0.78 -1.67
N LEU A 73 -13.29 -0.04 -1.29
CA LEU A 73 -13.52 0.34 0.12
C LEU A 73 -13.77 -0.87 1.01
N LYS A 74 -14.48 -1.89 0.53
CA LYS A 74 -14.68 -3.15 1.27
C LYS A 74 -13.35 -3.85 1.57
N VAL A 75 -12.43 -3.88 0.61
CA VAL A 75 -11.08 -4.44 0.80
C VAL A 75 -10.32 -3.64 1.85
N ILE A 76 -10.32 -2.31 1.74
CA ILE A 76 -9.62 -1.43 2.68
C ILE A 76 -10.17 -1.58 4.10
N LEU A 77 -11.49 -1.71 4.26
CA LEU A 77 -12.10 -1.95 5.57
C LEU A 77 -11.76 -3.31 6.15
N ALA A 78 -11.69 -4.35 5.32
CA ALA A 78 -11.32 -5.68 5.78
C ALA A 78 -9.86 -5.72 6.23
N ASP A 79 -8.97 -5.12 5.44
CA ASP A 79 -7.55 -4.94 5.76
C ASP A 79 -7.34 -4.14 7.05
N TRP A 80 -8.01 -2.99 7.19
CA TRP A 80 -7.97 -2.19 8.41
C TRP A 80 -8.46 -2.94 9.67
N LYS A 81 -9.32 -3.95 9.49
CA LYS A 81 -9.81 -4.84 10.57
C LYS A 81 -8.92 -6.07 10.79
N GLY A 82 -7.78 -6.16 10.10
CA GLY A 82 -6.87 -7.31 10.16
C GLY A 82 -7.49 -8.59 9.60
N ARG A 83 -8.30 -8.50 8.54
CA ARG A 83 -8.97 -9.66 7.93
C ARG A 83 -8.42 -9.98 6.55
N ASP A 84 -8.13 -11.25 6.34
CA ASP A 84 -7.82 -11.78 5.01
C ASP A 84 -9.02 -11.61 4.08
N THR A 85 -8.73 -11.20 2.83
CA THR A 85 -9.77 -10.90 1.85
C THR A 85 -9.47 -11.55 0.51
N LEU A 86 -10.47 -12.25 -0.05
CA LEU A 86 -10.46 -12.74 -1.42
C LEU A 86 -11.32 -11.82 -2.31
N VAL A 87 -10.71 -11.26 -3.34
CA VAL A 87 -11.40 -10.34 -4.28
C VAL A 87 -11.56 -10.99 -5.65
N ALA A 88 -12.78 -11.39 -5.99
CA ALA A 88 -13.12 -11.83 -7.33
C ALA A 88 -13.60 -10.63 -8.17
N ALA A 89 -12.76 -10.17 -9.10
CA ALA A 89 -13.11 -9.08 -10.01
C ALA A 89 -12.35 -9.18 -11.34
N GLY A 90 -13.02 -8.81 -12.43
CA GLY A 90 -12.46 -8.83 -13.78
C GLY A 90 -11.23 -7.93 -13.97
N THR A 91 -10.55 -8.08 -15.11
CA THR A 91 -9.45 -7.18 -15.51
C THR A 91 -9.97 -5.75 -15.66
N GLY A 92 -9.17 -4.76 -15.29
CA GLY A 92 -9.58 -3.35 -15.33
C GLY A 92 -10.50 -2.89 -14.20
N SER A 93 -10.90 -3.77 -13.27
CA SER A 93 -11.74 -3.40 -12.12
C SER A 93 -11.04 -2.49 -11.09
N GLY A 94 -9.72 -2.32 -11.20
CA GLY A 94 -8.92 -1.46 -10.33
C GLY A 94 -8.39 -2.15 -9.06
N LYS A 95 -8.04 -3.43 -9.12
CA LYS A 95 -7.52 -4.22 -7.97
C LYS A 95 -6.24 -3.66 -7.35
N THR A 96 -5.43 -2.91 -8.10
CA THR A 96 -4.18 -2.30 -7.59
C THR A 96 -4.45 -1.15 -6.63
N LEU A 97 -5.54 -0.39 -6.82
CA LEU A 97 -5.85 0.78 -6.00
C LEU A 97 -6.03 0.46 -4.51
N PRO A 98 -6.80 -0.57 -4.09
CA PRO A 98 -6.92 -0.88 -2.67
C PRO A 98 -5.57 -1.24 -2.03
N ILE A 99 -4.66 -1.93 -2.73
CA ILE A 99 -3.29 -2.21 -2.22
C ILE A 99 -2.56 -0.89 -1.91
N ALA A 100 -2.57 0.05 -2.86
CA ALA A 100 -1.94 1.36 -2.66
C ALA A 100 -2.57 2.14 -1.50
N LEU A 101 -3.89 2.10 -1.36
CA LEU A 101 -4.59 2.82 -0.30
C LEU A 101 -4.38 2.20 1.07
N CYS A 102 -4.28 0.88 1.19
CA CYS A 102 -3.89 0.20 2.42
C CYS A 102 -2.50 0.67 2.87
N ILE A 103 -1.50 0.62 1.97
CA ILE A 103 -0.13 1.12 2.27
C ILE A 103 -0.14 2.59 2.69
N LEU A 104 -0.95 3.43 2.04
CA LEU A 104 -1.00 4.85 2.37
C LEU A 104 -1.73 5.13 3.69
N LEU A 105 -2.66 4.27 4.09
CA LEU A 105 -3.41 4.36 5.35
C LEU A 105 -2.63 3.84 6.55
N ASP A 106 -1.64 2.97 6.32
CA ASP A 106 -0.78 2.46 7.38
C ASP A 106 -0.14 3.60 8.16
N ASP A 107 -0.01 3.39 9.48
CA ASP A 107 0.74 4.29 10.34
C ASP A 107 2.21 4.31 9.88
N PRO A 108 2.75 5.46 9.44
CA PRO A 108 4.15 5.56 9.07
C PRO A 108 5.11 5.15 10.21
N SER A 109 4.69 5.30 11.47
CA SER A 109 5.48 4.94 12.65
C SER A 109 5.65 3.42 12.82
N ALA A 110 4.67 2.63 12.35
CA ALA A 110 4.73 1.17 12.39
C ALA A 110 5.81 0.61 11.45
N ASN A 111 6.30 1.42 10.50
CA ASN A 111 7.43 1.12 9.63
C ASN A 111 7.26 -0.22 8.87
N LEU A 112 6.03 -0.47 8.41
CA LEU A 112 5.64 -1.71 7.77
C LEU A 112 6.21 -1.82 6.34
N LEU A 113 6.26 -3.04 5.84
CA LEU A 113 6.68 -3.43 4.50
C LEU A 113 5.62 -4.33 3.88
N THR A 114 4.94 -3.85 2.85
CA THR A 114 3.93 -4.65 2.13
C THR A 114 4.59 -5.50 1.05
N ILE A 115 4.17 -6.77 0.93
CA ILE A 115 4.65 -7.67 -0.13
C ILE A 115 3.52 -7.99 -1.10
N THR A 116 3.65 -7.55 -2.36
CA THR A 116 2.79 -8.01 -3.45
C THR A 116 3.48 -9.14 -4.20
N ILE A 117 2.84 -10.31 -4.25
CA ILE A 117 3.30 -11.43 -5.07
C ILE A 117 2.65 -11.32 -6.46
N SER A 118 3.47 -11.21 -7.50
CA SER A 118 3.04 -11.09 -8.89
C SER A 118 3.86 -12.01 -9.79
N PRO A 119 3.25 -13.00 -10.47
CA PRO A 119 3.99 -14.00 -11.24
C PRO A 119 4.55 -13.47 -12.56
N LEU A 120 4.10 -12.30 -13.03
CA LEU A 120 4.45 -11.76 -14.34
C LEU A 120 5.37 -10.55 -14.23
N LYS A 121 6.64 -10.72 -14.60
CA LYS A 121 7.66 -9.65 -14.58
C LYS A 121 7.23 -8.35 -15.29
N ARG A 122 6.59 -8.46 -16.45
CA ARG A 122 6.05 -7.28 -17.17
C ARG A 122 4.99 -6.52 -16.37
N LEU A 123 4.17 -7.25 -15.61
CA LEU A 123 3.18 -6.65 -14.73
C LEU A 123 3.85 -5.95 -13.54
N GLN A 124 4.92 -6.53 -13.00
CA GLN A 124 5.70 -5.93 -11.90
C GLN A 124 6.23 -4.55 -12.29
N VAL A 125 6.83 -4.40 -13.48
CA VAL A 125 7.37 -3.12 -13.97
C VAL A 125 6.27 -2.05 -14.07
N THR A 126 5.11 -2.42 -14.61
CA THR A 126 3.97 -1.50 -14.73
C THR A 126 3.45 -1.09 -13.36
N GLN A 127 3.31 -2.04 -12.44
CA GLN A 127 2.87 -1.77 -11.07
C GLN A 127 3.89 -0.90 -10.33
N GLU A 128 5.17 -1.22 -10.36
CA GLU A 128 6.23 -0.43 -9.72
C GLU A 128 6.22 1.02 -10.22
N SER A 129 6.09 1.24 -11.52
CA SER A 129 5.96 2.57 -12.10
C SER A 129 4.73 3.31 -11.57
N ASP A 130 3.58 2.64 -11.47
CA ASP A 130 2.36 3.24 -10.91
C ASP A 130 2.52 3.58 -9.42
N PHE A 131 3.06 2.66 -8.61
CA PHE A 131 3.29 2.88 -7.19
C PHE A 131 4.24 4.05 -6.93
N ASN A 132 5.39 4.09 -7.61
CA ASN A 132 6.36 5.17 -7.43
C ASN A 132 5.85 6.50 -8.02
N GLY A 133 5.35 6.49 -9.26
CA GLY A 133 5.01 7.70 -10.00
C GLY A 133 3.66 8.29 -9.62
N ARG A 134 2.61 7.46 -9.56
CA ARG A 134 1.24 7.92 -9.31
C ARG A 134 0.91 8.04 -7.83
N PHE A 135 1.35 7.07 -7.03
CA PHE A 135 0.98 7.00 -5.62
C PHE A 135 2.06 7.53 -4.67
N GLY A 136 3.28 7.78 -5.16
CA GLY A 136 4.40 8.24 -4.32
C GLY A 136 4.87 7.19 -3.31
N ILE A 137 4.58 5.92 -3.55
CA ILE A 137 4.92 4.80 -2.67
C ILE A 137 6.24 4.20 -3.14
N GLN A 138 7.28 4.34 -2.33
CA GLN A 138 8.60 3.78 -2.61
C GLN A 138 8.50 2.25 -2.77
N THR A 139 8.53 1.81 -4.01
CA THR A 139 8.32 0.42 -4.41
C THR A 139 9.53 -0.09 -5.17
N VAL A 140 9.96 -1.32 -4.88
CA VAL A 140 10.97 -2.02 -5.69
C VAL A 140 10.46 -3.38 -6.15
N THR A 141 10.81 -3.78 -7.37
CA THR A 141 10.62 -5.17 -7.83
C THR A 141 11.79 -6.04 -7.38
N VAL A 142 11.49 -7.25 -6.91
CA VAL A 142 12.47 -8.29 -6.59
C VAL A 142 12.17 -9.54 -7.42
N ASN A 143 13.03 -9.83 -8.39
CA ASN A 143 12.99 -10.97 -9.29
C ASN A 143 14.43 -11.40 -9.67
N GLU A 144 14.62 -12.22 -10.72
CA GLU A 144 15.96 -12.68 -11.13
C GLU A 144 16.93 -11.58 -11.61
N ASP A 145 16.44 -10.38 -11.95
CA ASP A 145 17.30 -9.25 -12.36
C ASP A 145 17.75 -8.38 -11.17
N THR A 146 17.31 -8.71 -9.96
CA THR A 146 17.64 -7.90 -8.77
C THR A 146 19.13 -7.94 -8.49
N SER A 147 19.72 -6.80 -8.15
CA SER A 147 21.14 -6.72 -7.82
C SER A 147 21.52 -7.66 -6.67
N ASP A 148 22.60 -8.42 -6.82
CA ASP A 148 23.18 -9.22 -5.74
C ASP A 148 23.99 -8.38 -4.72
N SER A 149 24.13 -7.08 -4.94
CA SER A 149 24.91 -6.19 -4.08
C SER A 149 24.30 -6.05 -2.68
N ILE A 150 25.07 -6.35 -1.64
CA ILE A 150 24.63 -6.18 -0.24
C ILE A 150 24.16 -4.76 0.03
N LYS A 151 24.88 -3.76 -0.49
CA LYS A 151 24.51 -2.35 -0.34
C LYS A 151 23.11 -2.06 -0.88
N TRP A 152 22.75 -2.61 -2.04
CA TRP A 152 21.44 -2.41 -2.63
C TRP A 152 20.32 -2.95 -1.73
N TRP A 153 20.51 -4.15 -1.16
CA TRP A 153 19.53 -4.77 -0.27
C TRP A 153 19.35 -4.00 1.05
N ASN A 154 20.46 -3.55 1.64
CA ASN A 154 20.42 -2.74 2.87
C ASN A 154 19.73 -1.39 2.62
N ASP A 155 20.05 -0.73 1.50
CA ASP A 155 19.50 0.60 1.17
C ASP A 155 18.02 0.54 0.78
N ASN A 156 17.55 -0.54 0.14
CA ASN A 156 16.21 -0.60 -0.43
C ASN A 156 15.24 -1.49 0.36
N VAL A 157 15.69 -2.60 0.95
CA VAL A 157 14.81 -3.59 1.60
C VAL A 157 15.02 -3.62 3.11
N TYR A 158 16.14 -4.16 3.59
CA TYR A 158 16.44 -4.31 5.01
C TYR A 158 17.93 -4.54 5.24
N ASP A 159 18.47 -3.84 6.23
CA ASP A 159 19.83 -4.03 6.73
C ASP A 159 19.80 -4.93 7.97
N PRO A 160 20.28 -6.19 7.87
CA PRO A 160 20.27 -7.14 8.97
C PRO A 160 21.31 -6.83 10.05
N VAL A 161 22.34 -6.03 9.76
CA VAL A 161 23.38 -5.65 10.73
C VAL A 161 22.87 -4.50 11.60
N LEU A 162 22.24 -3.50 10.97
CA LEU A 162 21.71 -2.32 11.66
C LEU A 162 20.26 -2.52 12.15
N HIS A 163 19.65 -3.67 11.88
CA HIS A 163 18.23 -3.95 12.14
C HIS A 163 17.29 -2.86 11.61
N ARG A 164 17.61 -2.33 10.42
CA ARG A 164 16.96 -1.13 9.88
C ARG A 164 16.29 -1.43 8.54
N ARG A 165 15.07 -0.93 8.36
CA ARG A 165 14.38 -0.98 7.06
C ARG A 165 15.13 -0.14 6.03
N GLY A 166 15.18 -0.63 4.80
CA GLY A 166 15.53 0.18 3.65
C GLY A 166 14.40 1.16 3.28
N ARG A 167 14.59 1.84 2.15
CA ARG A 167 13.65 2.87 1.68
C ARG A 167 12.29 2.30 1.27
N ALA A 168 12.24 1.10 0.68
CA ALA A 168 11.00 0.56 0.18
C ALA A 168 9.94 0.40 1.29
N ARG A 169 8.72 0.83 0.98
CA ARG A 169 7.50 0.54 1.76
C ARG A 169 6.73 -0.63 1.18
N HIS A 170 7.01 -0.96 -0.08
CA HIS A 170 6.34 -2.00 -0.82
C HIS A 170 7.35 -2.73 -1.70
N ILE A 171 7.29 -4.06 -1.71
CA ILE A 171 8.05 -4.87 -2.66
C ILE A 171 7.11 -5.72 -3.50
N ILE A 172 7.42 -5.81 -4.80
CA ILE A 172 6.70 -6.69 -5.73
C ILE A 172 7.62 -7.84 -6.07
N VAL A 173 7.18 -9.07 -5.82
CA VAL A 173 8.05 -10.26 -5.88
C VAL A 173 7.44 -11.34 -6.75
N THR A 174 8.27 -12.19 -7.36
CA THR A 174 7.79 -13.46 -7.90
C THR A 174 7.68 -14.51 -6.78
N VAL A 175 6.94 -15.60 -7.02
CA VAL A 175 6.77 -16.66 -6.01
C VAL A 175 8.11 -17.33 -5.67
N GLU A 176 9.00 -17.47 -6.64
CA GLU A 176 10.32 -18.08 -6.51
C GLU A 176 11.22 -17.32 -5.53
N GLN A 177 10.94 -16.03 -5.29
CA GLN A 177 11.67 -15.24 -4.30
C GLN A 177 11.29 -15.59 -2.86
N LEU A 178 10.19 -16.30 -2.61
CA LEU A 178 9.73 -16.65 -1.27
C LEU A 178 9.88 -18.14 -0.95
N PHE A 179 9.91 -18.99 -1.97
CA PHE A 179 9.99 -20.44 -1.82
C PHE A 179 11.38 -21.00 -2.17
N LYS A 180 11.64 -22.25 -1.76
CA LYS A 180 12.87 -22.94 -2.16
C LYS A 180 12.83 -23.21 -3.65
N SER A 181 13.98 -23.08 -4.31
CA SER A 181 14.18 -23.62 -5.63
C SER A 181 14.10 -25.16 -5.62
N SER A 182 13.99 -25.78 -6.79
CA SER A 182 14.07 -27.24 -6.94
C SER A 182 15.37 -27.84 -6.40
N ALA A 183 16.45 -27.04 -6.35
CA ALA A 183 17.73 -27.42 -5.77
C ALA A 183 17.77 -27.25 -4.23
N GLY A 184 16.67 -26.82 -3.61
CA GLY A 184 16.54 -26.68 -2.16
C GLY A 184 17.08 -25.39 -1.57
N HIS A 185 17.53 -24.44 -2.40
CA HIS A 185 18.08 -23.16 -1.96
C HIS A 185 17.00 -22.08 -1.90
N PHE A 186 17.07 -21.22 -0.90
CA PHE A 186 16.27 -20.00 -0.87
C PHE A 186 16.94 -18.89 -1.66
N SER A 187 16.12 -18.04 -2.27
CA SER A 187 16.57 -16.74 -2.79
C SER A 187 17.14 -15.89 -1.64
N ARG A 188 17.80 -14.78 -2.00
CA ARG A 188 18.26 -13.80 -1.02
C ARG A 188 17.12 -13.22 -0.20
N LEU A 189 15.99 -12.87 -0.82
CA LEU A 189 14.82 -12.38 -0.10
C LEU A 189 14.26 -13.44 0.85
N GLY A 190 14.13 -14.68 0.38
CA GLY A 190 13.65 -15.80 1.20
C GLY A 190 14.53 -16.02 2.42
N ASN A 191 15.86 -15.97 2.26
CA ASN A 191 16.80 -16.03 3.38
C ASN A 191 16.67 -14.81 4.31
N LEU A 192 16.54 -13.61 3.75
CA LEU A 192 16.41 -12.37 4.53
C LEU A 192 15.16 -12.42 5.42
N ILE A 193 14.01 -12.78 4.87
CA ILE A 193 12.76 -12.88 5.64
C ILE A 193 12.89 -13.97 6.71
N ARG A 194 13.38 -15.17 6.37
CA ARG A 194 13.44 -16.31 7.29
C ARG A 194 14.39 -16.11 8.47
N ASN A 195 15.53 -15.46 8.23
CA ASN A 195 16.59 -15.34 9.22
C ASN A 195 16.52 -14.05 10.04
N ASN A 196 15.55 -13.15 9.77
CA ASN A 196 15.42 -11.87 10.46
C ASN A 196 14.00 -11.73 11.07
N PRO A 197 13.80 -12.16 12.33
CA PRO A 197 12.52 -12.04 13.02
C PRO A 197 11.98 -10.61 13.09
N ASP A 198 12.85 -9.61 13.17
CA ASP A 198 12.44 -8.20 13.20
C ASP A 198 11.85 -7.72 11.88
N LEU A 199 12.31 -8.28 10.75
CA LEU A 199 11.72 -8.02 9.45
C LEU A 199 10.36 -8.71 9.33
N GLN A 200 10.22 -9.95 9.82
CA GLN A 200 8.96 -10.69 9.79
C GLN A 200 7.83 -9.93 10.51
N LYS A 201 8.13 -9.32 11.66
CA LYS A 201 7.17 -8.51 12.43
C LYS A 201 6.70 -7.25 11.71
N LYS A 202 7.40 -6.83 10.65
CA LYS A 202 7.10 -5.62 9.87
C LYS A 202 6.45 -5.94 8.52
N ILE A 203 6.35 -7.20 8.14
CA ILE A 203 5.75 -7.61 6.87
C ILE A 203 4.23 -7.70 7.04
N ILE A 204 3.51 -7.11 6.09
CA ILE A 204 2.07 -7.26 5.89
C ILE A 204 1.78 -7.72 4.47
#